data_AF-A0A7G2C939-F1
#
_entry.id   AF-A0A7G2C939-F1
#
_cell.length_a   1.000
_cell.length_b   1.000
_cell.length_c   1.000
_cell.angle_alpha   90.00
_cell.angle_beta   90.00
_cell.angle_gamma   90.00
#
_symmetry.space_group_name_H-M   'P 1'
#
loop_
_entity.id
_entity.type
_entity.pdbx_description
1 polymer ?
#
loop_
_entity_poly.entity_id
_entity_poly.type
_entity_poly.pdbx_seq_one_letter_code
_entity_poly.pdbx_strand_id
1 'polypeptide(L)'
;MDYVSKYLDPLYENDSIFDRFPIAVDDISNTVVTGLYDGAVAVWQPLSKGVEQEEEIVHYRVDPNVAPADVPNGSRVTAEELDRRLSKSWQQPSDTASGTVETYDDIPEPFTNKVLNVAIAPGGERFAYTYKNGSLVYFLERC
;
A
#
# COMPACT_ATOMS: atom_id res chain seq x y z
N MET A 1 10.15 6.75 -1.90
CA MET A 1 9.86 5.40 -2.43
C MET A 1 11.14 4.56 -2.36
N ASP A 2 11.65 4.30 -1.17
CA ASP A 2 12.96 3.65 -0.99
C ASP A 2 12.85 2.19 -0.50
N TYR A 3 11.72 1.80 0.11
CA TYR A 3 11.59 0.49 0.75
C TYR A 3 11.41 -0.70 -0.21
N VAL A 4 11.09 -0.46 -1.49
CA VAL A 4 10.90 -1.52 -2.50
C VAL A 4 12.16 -1.73 -3.37
N SER A 5 13.12 -0.81 -3.32
CA SER A 5 14.30 -0.78 -4.22
C SER A 5 15.16 -2.05 -4.15
N LYS A 6 15.22 -2.69 -2.98
CA LYS A 6 15.97 -3.93 -2.73
C LYS A 6 15.40 -5.15 -3.45
N TYR A 7 14.17 -5.05 -3.96
CA TYR A 7 13.41 -6.16 -4.55
C TYR A 7 13.18 -5.98 -6.06
N LEU A 8 13.85 -5.03 -6.72
CA LEU A 8 13.63 -4.74 -8.14
C LEU A 8 13.90 -5.95 -9.05
N ASP A 9 14.97 -6.70 -8.80
CA ASP A 9 15.29 -7.88 -9.61
C ASP A 9 14.20 -8.97 -9.47
N PRO A 10 13.79 -9.40 -8.25
CA PRO A 10 12.66 -10.31 -8.10
C PRO A 10 11.34 -9.79 -8.68
N LEU A 11 11.07 -8.48 -8.58
CA LEU A 11 9.87 -7.87 -9.14
C LEU A 11 9.88 -7.85 -10.66
N TYR A 12 11.06 -7.73 -11.28
CA TYR A 12 11.23 -7.83 -12.72
C TYR A 12 11.04 -9.26 -13.20
N GLU A 13 11.64 -10.24 -12.52
CA GLU A 13 11.53 -11.66 -12.86
C GLU A 13 10.08 -12.17 -12.84
N ASN A 14 9.23 -11.57 -12.00
CA ASN A 14 7.83 -11.94 -11.84
C ASN A 14 6.84 -10.91 -12.44
N ASP A 15 7.30 -10.07 -13.36
CA ASP A 15 6.53 -9.02 -14.05
C ASP A 15 5.80 -7.99 -13.14
N SER A 16 5.99 -8.05 -11.82
CA SER A 16 5.30 -7.18 -10.86
C SER A 16 5.83 -5.74 -10.93
N ILE A 17 7.07 -5.51 -11.36
CA ILE A 17 7.56 -4.16 -11.62
C ILE A 17 6.73 -3.41 -12.68
N PHE A 18 5.98 -4.12 -13.53
CA PHE A 18 5.11 -3.55 -14.55
C PHE A 18 3.68 -3.27 -14.05
N ASP A 19 3.39 -3.54 -12.77
CA ASP A 19 2.10 -3.21 -12.17
C ASP A 19 1.78 -1.72 -12.31
N ARG A 20 0.52 -1.44 -12.62
CA ARG A 20 0.02 -0.07 -12.79
C ARG A 20 -0.80 0.34 -11.57
N PHE A 21 -0.15 1.02 -10.65
CA PHE A 21 -0.84 1.57 -9.48
C PHE A 21 -1.74 2.75 -9.88
N PRO A 22 -2.96 2.82 -9.35
CA PRO A 22 -3.91 3.88 -9.67
C PRO A 22 -3.49 5.18 -8.96
N ILE A 23 -3.86 6.31 -9.55
CA ILE A 23 -3.72 7.63 -8.94
C ILE A 23 -5.09 8.28 -8.93
N ALA A 24 -5.56 8.67 -7.75
CA ALA A 24 -6.74 9.53 -7.57
C ALA A 24 -6.31 10.90 -7.09
N VAL A 25 -6.89 11.94 -7.70
CA VAL A 25 -6.59 13.34 -7.40
C VAL A 25 -7.89 14.05 -7.09
N ASP A 26 -7.96 14.72 -5.94
CA ASP A 26 -8.98 15.71 -5.64
C ASP A 26 -8.40 17.10 -5.92
N ASP A 27 -8.94 17.78 -6.92
CA ASP A 27 -8.49 19.10 -7.39
C ASP A 27 -8.86 20.25 -6.43
N ILE A 28 -9.85 20.03 -5.57
CA ILE A 28 -10.29 21.01 -4.57
C ILE A 28 -9.27 21.12 -3.43
N SER A 29 -8.93 19.99 -2.81
CA SER A 29 -7.96 19.94 -1.69
C SER A 29 -6.52 19.72 -2.15
N ASN A 30 -6.30 19.51 -3.45
CA ASN A 30 -5.04 19.04 -4.01
C ASN A 30 -4.54 17.78 -3.30
N THR A 31 -5.42 16.86 -2.92
CA THR A 31 -5.01 15.60 -2.29
C THR A 31 -4.80 14.54 -3.36
N VAL A 32 -3.67 13.84 -3.29
CA VAL A 32 -3.35 12.73 -4.17
C VAL A 32 -3.27 11.45 -3.36
N VAL A 33 -3.87 10.38 -3.90
CA VAL A 33 -3.86 9.04 -3.31
C VAL A 33 -3.38 8.05 -4.38
N THR A 34 -2.41 7.21 -4.02
CA THR A 34 -1.94 6.13 -4.88
C THR A 34 -1.92 4.81 -4.15
N GLY A 35 -2.17 3.72 -4.87
CA GLY A 35 -1.99 2.37 -4.36
C GLY A 35 -0.53 1.98 -4.24
N LEU A 36 -0.23 1.02 -3.34
CA LEU A 36 1.09 0.43 -3.13
C LEU A 36 0.95 -1.10 -2.98
N TYR A 37 2.10 -1.77 -2.83
CA TYR A 37 2.19 -3.13 -2.31
C TYR A 37 1.84 -3.20 -0.82
N ASP A 38 1.71 -4.42 -0.29
CA ASP A 38 1.31 -4.77 1.09
C ASP A 38 -0.08 -4.24 1.49
N GLY A 39 -0.96 -4.05 0.50
CA GLY A 39 -2.31 -3.51 0.74
C GLY A 39 -2.29 -2.08 1.28
N ALA A 40 -1.20 -1.34 1.05
CA ALA A 40 -1.03 0.01 1.52
C ALA A 40 -1.39 1.05 0.45
N VAL A 41 -1.61 2.29 0.90
CA VAL A 41 -1.77 3.47 0.04
C VAL A 41 -0.87 4.60 0.53
N ALA A 42 -0.40 5.43 -0.39
CA ALA A 42 0.28 6.69 -0.07
C ALA A 42 -0.66 7.86 -0.37
N VAL A 43 -0.69 8.83 0.53
CA VAL A 43 -1.51 10.04 0.47
C VAL A 43 -0.65 11.25 0.71
N TRP A 44 -0.77 12.27 -0.14
CA TRP A 44 -0.02 13.52 0.01
C TRP A 44 -0.79 14.72 -0.56
N GLN A 45 -0.40 15.93 -0.15
CA GLN A 45 -0.96 17.20 -0.63
C GLN A 45 0.15 18.09 -1.20
N PRO A 46 0.45 18.00 -2.51
CA PRO A 46 1.61 18.68 -3.10
C PRO A 46 1.51 20.21 -3.18
N LEU A 47 0.32 20.81 -3.01
CA LEU A 47 0.11 22.25 -3.18
C LEU A 47 -0.75 22.84 -2.06
N SER A 48 -0.43 22.52 -0.80
CA SER A 48 -1.10 23.14 0.35
C SER A 48 -0.78 24.64 0.36
N LYS A 49 -1.76 25.46 -0.06
CA LYS A 49 -1.66 26.93 -0.03
C LYS A 49 -1.59 27.40 1.43
N GLY A 50 -0.39 27.54 1.97
CA GLY A 50 -0.15 28.42 3.11
C GLY A 50 0.52 27.84 4.35
N VAL A 51 1.17 26.69 4.29
CA VAL A 51 1.98 26.20 5.42
C VAL A 51 3.31 25.70 4.88
N GLU A 52 4.41 26.02 5.56
CA GLU A 52 5.68 25.30 5.48
C GLU A 52 5.53 23.85 5.99
N GLN A 53 4.51 23.14 5.49
CA GLN A 53 4.42 21.70 5.66
C GLN A 53 5.35 21.13 4.62
N GLU A 54 6.42 20.49 5.09
CA GLU A 54 7.15 19.52 4.28
C GLU A 54 6.11 18.64 3.55
N GLU A 55 6.34 18.38 2.27
CA GLU A 55 5.50 17.51 1.44
C GLU A 55 5.53 16.08 2.02
N GLU A 56 4.79 15.85 3.10
CA GLU A 56 4.85 14.61 3.86
C GLU A 56 3.92 13.60 3.19
N ILE A 57 4.53 12.56 2.63
CA ILE A 57 3.80 11.39 2.12
C ILE A 57 3.40 10.53 3.32
N VAL A 58 2.10 10.45 3.58
CA VAL A 58 1.55 9.62 4.65
C VAL A 58 1.11 8.27 4.07
N HIS A 59 1.54 7.18 4.70
CA HIS A 59 1.16 5.83 4.28
C HIS A 59 0.05 5.29 5.18
N TYR A 60 -0.92 4.61 4.58
CA TYR A 60 -2.01 3.95 5.29
C TYR A 60 -2.08 2.48 4.91
N ARG A 61 -2.33 1.63 5.91
CA ARG A 61 -2.52 0.20 5.74
C ARG A 61 -3.45 -0.33 6.83
N VAL A 62 -4.60 -0.88 6.43
CA VAL A 62 -5.55 -1.47 7.39
C VAL A 62 -5.13 -2.92 7.69
N ASP A 63 -5.13 -3.29 8.98
CA ASP A 63 -4.99 -4.69 9.37
C ASP A 63 -6.37 -5.36 9.33
N PRO A 64 -6.59 -6.37 8.45
CA PRO A 64 -7.89 -7.05 8.36
C PRO A 64 -8.28 -7.79 9.66
N ASN A 65 -7.35 -8.03 10.57
CA ASN A 65 -7.60 -8.77 11.82
C ASN A 65 -7.94 -7.86 13.01
N VAL A 66 -7.89 -6.54 12.82
CA VAL A 66 -8.14 -5.55 13.88
C VAL A 66 -9.47 -4.86 13.59
N ALA A 67 -10.36 -4.79 14.59
CA ALA A 67 -11.62 -4.08 14.44
C ALA A 67 -11.38 -2.57 14.27
N PRO A 68 -12.20 -1.83 13.49
CA PRO A 68 -11.97 -0.41 13.22
C PRO A 68 -11.79 0.47 14.46
N ALA A 69 -12.47 0.16 15.57
CA ALA A 69 -12.38 0.90 16.82
C ALA A 69 -11.01 0.73 17.54
N ASP A 70 -10.30 -0.36 17.25
CA ASP A 70 -9.05 -0.73 17.90
C ASP A 70 -7.84 -0.43 17.00
N VAL A 71 -8.05 0.21 15.85
CA VAL A 71 -6.98 0.50 14.91
C VAL A 71 -6.09 1.62 15.45
N PRO A 72 -4.80 1.36 15.72
CA PRO A 72 -3.89 2.40 16.19
C PRO A 72 -3.67 3.45 15.11
N ASN A 73 -3.61 4.72 15.51
CA ASN A 73 -3.25 5.86 14.66
C ASN A 73 -4.04 5.97 13.34
N GLY A 74 -5.29 5.49 13.30
CA GLY A 74 -6.15 5.59 12.11
C GLY A 74 -5.60 4.85 10.89
N SER A 75 -4.89 3.73 11.10
CA SER A 75 -4.23 2.92 10.07
C SER A 75 -2.99 3.55 9.44
N ARG A 76 -2.47 4.65 10.00
CA ARG A 76 -1.21 5.25 9.53
C ARG A 76 -0.05 4.29 9.84
N VAL A 77 0.83 4.11 8.86
CA VAL A 77 2.04 3.29 8.98
C VAL A 77 3.25 4.08 8.49
N THR A 78 4.43 3.76 9.00
CA THR A 78 5.68 4.38 8.53
C THR A 78 6.27 3.58 7.36
N ALA A 79 7.14 4.20 6.58
CA ALA A 79 7.84 3.51 5.49
C ALA A 79 8.76 2.38 6.02
N GLU A 80 9.33 2.54 7.22
CA GLU A 80 10.15 1.52 7.88
C GLU A 80 9.31 0.30 8.28
N GLU A 81 8.07 0.50 8.72
CA GLU A 81 7.17 -0.61 9.03
C GLU A 81 6.81 -1.40 7.75
N LEU A 82 6.60 -0.72 6.63
CA LEU A 82 6.40 -1.38 5.33
C LEU A 82 7.65 -2.17 4.90
N ASP A 83 8.85 -1.58 4.98
CA ASP A 83 10.13 -2.26 4.68
C ASP A 83 10.32 -3.50 5.56
N ARG A 84 10.04 -3.36 6.87
CA ARG A 84 10.18 -4.45 7.85
C ARG A 84 9.24 -5.61 7.54
N ARG A 85 7.99 -5.34 7.17
CA ARG A 85 7.00 -6.36 6.80
C ARG A 85 7.40 -7.09 5.53
N LEU A 86 7.79 -6.34 4.50
CA LEU A 86 8.30 -6.90 3.24
C LEU A 86 9.52 -7.79 3.49
N SER A 87 10.50 -7.28 4.24
CA SER A 87 11.71 -8.01 4.60
C SER A 87 11.40 -9.29 5.37
N LYS A 88 10.48 -9.23 6.34
CA LYS A 88 10.07 -10.40 7.13
C LYS A 88 9.43 -11.47 6.25
N SER A 89 8.54 -11.08 5.34
CA SER A 89 7.87 -12.02 4.44
C SER A 89 8.82 -12.64 3.42
N TRP A 90 9.88 -11.93 3.02
CA TRP A 90 10.92 -12.46 2.14
C TRP A 90 11.89 -13.41 2.84
N GLN A 91 12.08 -13.26 4.16
CA GLN A 91 12.92 -14.15 4.99
C GLN A 91 12.19 -15.40 5.47
N GLN A 92 10.86 -15.44 5.39
CA GLN A 92 10.10 -16.64 5.71
C GLN A 92 10.22 -17.61 4.52
N PRO A 93 10.68 -18.86 4.75
CA PRO A 93 10.56 -19.89 3.74
C PRO A 93 9.07 -19.99 3.38
N SER A 94 8.77 -20.03 2.08
CA SER A 94 7.45 -20.41 1.60
C SER A 94 7.12 -21.78 2.19
N ASP A 95 6.30 -21.82 3.25
CA ASP A 95 5.78 -23.06 3.83
C ASP A 95 4.75 -23.66 2.88
N THR A 96 5.22 -24.10 1.71
CA THR A 96 4.45 -24.87 0.73
C THR A 96 4.98 -26.30 0.75
N ALA A 97 4.59 -27.03 1.78
CA ALA A 97 4.67 -28.48 1.82
C ALA A 97 3.63 -29.08 0.84
N SER A 98 4.00 -29.24 -0.43
CA SER A 98 3.58 -30.36 -1.29
C SER A 98 4.38 -30.32 -2.58
N GLY A 99 5.23 -31.33 -2.77
CA GLY A 99 6.10 -31.40 -3.93
C GLY A 99 5.33 -31.45 -5.24
N THR A 100 5.70 -30.57 -6.16
CA THR A 100 6.12 -30.88 -7.53
C THR A 100 6.50 -29.57 -8.21
N VAL A 101 7.69 -29.57 -8.83
CA VAL A 101 8.27 -28.54 -9.72
C VAL A 101 8.84 -27.30 -9.00
N GLU A 102 10.15 -27.10 -9.19
CA GLU A 102 10.86 -25.86 -8.92
C GLU A 102 10.29 -24.75 -9.82
N THR A 103 9.35 -23.97 -9.30
CA THR A 103 8.95 -22.70 -9.88
C THR A 103 9.48 -21.57 -9.01
N TYR A 104 10.10 -20.58 -9.64
CA TYR A 104 10.52 -19.31 -9.04
C TYR A 104 9.31 -18.42 -8.64
N ASP A 105 8.13 -19.01 -8.39
CA ASP A 105 6.81 -18.35 -8.58
C ASP A 105 6.13 -17.81 -7.31
N ASP A 106 6.63 -18.09 -6.11
CA ASP A 106 5.93 -17.65 -4.89
C ASP A 106 6.46 -16.31 -4.39
N ILE A 107 6.12 -15.22 -5.08
CA ILE A 107 6.27 -13.89 -4.49
C ILE A 107 5.42 -13.83 -3.21
N PRO A 108 5.99 -13.48 -2.05
CA PRO A 108 5.25 -13.52 -0.79
C PRO A 108 4.09 -12.50 -0.75
N GLU A 109 3.15 -12.78 0.15
CA GLU A 109 1.86 -12.09 0.26
C GLU A 109 1.91 -10.54 0.40
N PRO A 110 3.01 -9.87 0.81
CA PRO A 110 3.05 -8.42 0.67
C PRO A 110 3.01 -7.93 -0.78
N PHE A 111 3.68 -8.59 -1.71
CA PHE A 111 3.74 -8.12 -3.10
C PHE A 111 2.56 -8.58 -3.95
N THR A 112 1.93 -9.70 -3.61
CA THR A 112 0.68 -10.13 -4.26
C THR A 112 -0.53 -9.35 -3.76
N ASN A 113 -0.44 -8.74 -2.57
CA ASN A 113 -1.45 -7.85 -2.05
C ASN A 113 -1.27 -6.41 -2.56
N LYS A 114 -1.68 -6.18 -3.80
CA LYS A 114 -1.56 -4.89 -4.51
C LYS A 114 -2.84 -4.07 -4.36
N VAL A 115 -2.71 -2.77 -4.08
CA VAL A 115 -3.85 -1.85 -4.15
C VAL A 115 -3.99 -1.32 -5.57
N LEU A 116 -4.87 -1.93 -6.37
CA LEU A 116 -5.08 -1.56 -7.77
C LEU A 116 -6.28 -0.65 -8.02
N ASN A 117 -7.11 -0.39 -7.00
CA ASN A 117 -8.23 0.54 -7.08
C ASN A 117 -8.22 1.47 -5.87
N VAL A 118 -8.29 2.78 -6.15
CA VAL A 118 -8.43 3.84 -5.15
C VAL A 118 -9.47 4.84 -5.63
N ALA A 119 -10.19 5.45 -4.69
CA ALA A 119 -11.14 6.52 -4.94
C ALA A 119 -11.01 7.58 -3.84
N ILE A 120 -11.21 8.85 -4.20
CA ILE A 120 -11.17 9.98 -3.27
C ILE A 120 -12.50 10.72 -3.31
N ALA A 121 -13.00 11.10 -2.13
CA ALA A 121 -14.18 11.94 -2.02
C ALA A 121 -13.83 13.41 -2.29
N PRO A 122 -14.76 14.22 -2.82
CA PRO A 122 -14.55 15.66 -2.96
C PRO A 122 -14.11 16.31 -1.64
N GLY A 123 -13.10 17.17 -1.71
CA GLY A 123 -12.49 17.79 -0.52
C GLY A 123 -11.37 16.95 0.12
N GLY A 124 -11.14 15.73 -0.36
CA GLY A 124 -9.97 14.91 -0.07
C GLY A 124 -9.89 14.35 1.35
N GLU A 125 -10.82 14.65 2.25
CA GLU A 125 -10.81 14.17 3.63
C GLU A 125 -11.05 12.65 3.71
N ARG A 126 -11.76 12.09 2.73
CA ARG A 126 -12.11 10.66 2.71
C ARG A 126 -11.60 10.00 1.44
N PHE A 127 -11.12 8.78 1.58
CA PHE A 127 -10.71 7.95 0.45
C PHE A 127 -11.00 6.49 0.73
N ALA A 128 -11.11 5.71 -0.34
CA ALA A 128 -11.37 4.29 -0.27
C ALA A 128 -10.43 3.52 -1.20
N TYR A 129 -10.15 2.27 -0.85
CA TYR A 129 -9.34 1.39 -1.69
C TYR A 129 -9.72 -0.08 -1.51
N THR A 130 -9.39 -0.88 -2.52
CA THR A 130 -9.61 -2.33 -2.50
C THR A 130 -8.41 -3.07 -1.93
N TYR A 131 -8.65 -4.11 -1.14
CA TYR A 131 -7.65 -5.01 -0.56
C TYR A 131 -7.86 -6.44 -1.10
N LYS A 132 -6.76 -7.21 -1.27
CA LYS A 132 -6.77 -8.58 -1.84
C LYS A 132 -7.63 -8.68 -3.11
N ASN A 133 -7.27 -7.94 -4.15
CA ASN A 133 -7.93 -7.97 -5.47
C ASN A 133 -9.45 -7.70 -5.42
N GLY A 134 -9.91 -6.85 -4.50
CA GLY A 134 -11.32 -6.49 -4.37
C GLY A 134 -12.12 -7.34 -3.38
N SER A 135 -11.47 -8.24 -2.65
CA SER A 135 -12.14 -9.04 -1.61
C SER A 135 -12.68 -8.19 -0.46
N LEU A 136 -12.01 -7.08 -0.15
CA LEU A 136 -12.42 -6.10 0.86
C LEU A 136 -12.29 -4.68 0.31
N VAL A 137 -13.11 -3.77 0.83
CA VAL A 137 -13.04 -2.34 0.55
C VAL A 137 -12.89 -1.60 1.88
N TYR A 138 -11.86 -0.78 1.99
CA TYR A 138 -11.63 0.07 3.15
C TYR A 138 -12.01 1.50 2.85
N PHE A 139 -12.60 2.17 3.84
CA PHE A 139 -12.91 3.59 3.84
C PHE A 139 -12.14 4.24 4.98
N LEU A 140 -11.38 5.29 4.65
CA LEU A 140 -10.61 6.05 5.62
C LEU A 140 -11.04 7.50 5.57
N GLU A 141 -11.04 8.12 6.74
CA GLU A 141 -11.29 9.54 6.95
C GLU A 141 -10.07 10.14 7.64
N ARG A 142 -9.57 11.25 7.11
CA ARG A 142 -8.45 12.01 7.67
C ARG A 142 -9.02 12.97 8.71
N CYS A 143 -8.60 12.81 9.97
CA CYS A 143 -8.80 13.78 11.04
C CYS A 143 -7.75 14.89 11.00
#